data_AF-A0A6F9CJK9-F1
#
_entry.id   AF-A0A6F9CJK9-F1
#
_cell.length_a   1.000
_cell.length_b   1.000
_cell.length_c   1.000
_cell.angle_alpha   90.00
_cell.angle_beta   90.00
_cell.angle_gamma   90.00
#
_symmetry.space_group_name_H-M   'P 1'
#
loop_
_entity.id
_entity.type
_entity.pdbx_description
1 polymer ?
#
loop_
_entity_poly.entity_id
_entity_poly.type
_entity_poly.pdbx_seq_one_letter_code
_entity_poly.pdbx_strand_id
1 'polypeptide(L)'
;MTLSYPQLELLVLELSFYGYTQQNCGDNVAAGYYILSLKGGFRAVGSGSNETEENHWDTSIEEVDVSNTLINYTGLENLGTYHFIHGRELRTLSVSGCAEVDHWFLSRLHIFQDTVEELDISNYP
;
A
#
# COMPACT_ATOMS: atom_id res chain seq x y z
N MET A 1 -13.31 -20.58 1.34
CA MET A 1 -13.07 -20.06 2.70
C MET A 1 -13.73 -18.69 2.76
N THR A 2 -14.80 -18.55 3.52
CA THR A 2 -15.59 -17.32 3.64
C THR A 2 -15.02 -16.48 4.77
N LEU A 3 -14.75 -15.20 4.51
CA LEU A 3 -14.35 -14.24 5.54
C LEU A 3 -15.41 -14.22 6.65
N SER A 4 -14.96 -14.12 7.91
CA SER A 4 -15.89 -13.99 9.03
C SER A 4 -16.60 -12.63 8.98
N TYR A 5 -17.83 -12.56 9.49
CA TYR A 5 -18.63 -11.33 9.52
C TYR A 5 -17.88 -10.07 10.04
N PRO A 6 -17.09 -10.13 11.13
CA PRO A 6 -16.31 -8.97 11.58
C PRO A 6 -15.17 -8.57 10.63
N GLN A 7 -14.53 -9.53 9.94
CA GLN A 7 -13.51 -9.25 8.93
C GLN A 7 -14.13 -8.59 7.68
N LEU A 8 -15.37 -8.95 7.33
CA LEU A 8 -16.11 -8.31 6.23
C LEU A 8 -16.47 -6.85 6.55
N GLU A 9 -16.91 -6.54 7.77
CA GLU A 9 -17.21 -5.15 8.16
C GLU A 9 -15.96 -4.27 8.20
N LEU A 10 -14.84 -4.79 8.71
CA LEU A 10 -13.54 -4.12 8.67
C LEU A 10 -13.07 -3.85 7.24
N LEU A 11 -13.16 -4.85 6.36
CA LEU A 11 -12.80 -4.71 4.95
C LEU A 11 -13.68 -3.68 4.22
N VAL A 12 -15.00 -3.70 4.47
CA VAL A 12 -15.94 -2.73 3.89
C VAL A 12 -15.62 -1.33 4.39
N LEU A 13 -15.30 -1.14 5.67
CA LEU A 13 -14.86 0.15 6.21
C LEU A 13 -13.57 0.62 5.54
N GLU A 14 -12.53 -0.20 5.46
CA GLU A 14 -11.26 0.17 4.83
C GLU A 14 -11.42 0.55 3.35
N LEU A 15 -12.20 -0.22 2.59
CA LEU A 15 -12.51 0.07 1.19
C LEU A 15 -13.33 1.36 1.02
N SER A 16 -14.34 1.55 1.88
CA SER A 16 -15.19 2.75 1.86
C SER A 16 -14.38 4.00 2.19
N PHE A 17 -13.48 3.90 3.16
CA PHE A 17 -12.60 4.99 3.55
C PHE A 17 -11.57 5.30 2.45
N TYR A 18 -10.96 4.29 1.82
CA TYR A 18 -10.06 4.50 0.70
C TYR A 18 -10.76 5.18 -0.49
N GLY A 19 -11.92 4.66 -0.92
CA GLY A 19 -12.69 5.27 -2.01
C GLY A 19 -13.15 6.70 -1.68
N TYR A 20 -13.54 6.95 -0.42
CA TYR A 20 -13.92 8.29 0.04
C TYR A 20 -12.73 9.26 0.04
N THR A 21 -11.57 8.86 0.56
CA THR A 21 -10.36 9.71 0.56
C THR A 21 -9.86 9.93 -0.86
N GLN A 22 -9.91 8.92 -1.72
CA GLN A 22 -9.54 9.03 -3.13
C GLN A 22 -10.40 10.08 -3.86
N GLN A 23 -11.72 9.99 -3.68
CA GLN A 23 -12.66 10.90 -4.36
C GLN A 23 -12.53 12.36 -3.89
N ASN A 24 -12.17 12.59 -2.62
CA ASN A 24 -12.18 13.94 -2.03
C ASN A 24 -10.79 14.57 -1.89
N CYS A 25 -9.74 13.76 -1.82
CA CYS A 25 -8.39 14.20 -1.50
C CYS A 25 -7.34 13.76 -2.55
N GLY A 26 -7.74 12.95 -3.54
CA GLY A 26 -6.83 12.45 -4.57
C GLY A 26 -6.12 11.16 -4.19
N ASP A 27 -5.58 10.51 -5.21
CA ASP A 27 -5.01 9.17 -5.17
C ASP A 27 -3.77 9.06 -4.26
N ASN A 28 -2.86 10.04 -4.27
CA ASN A 28 -1.69 10.10 -3.39
C ASN A 28 -2.08 10.17 -1.92
N VAL A 29 -3.05 11.02 -1.57
CA VAL A 29 -3.54 11.16 -0.19
C VAL A 29 -4.22 9.86 0.25
N ALA A 30 -5.01 9.24 -0.63
CA ALA A 30 -5.68 7.98 -0.34
C ALA A 30 -4.67 6.83 -0.09
N ALA A 31 -3.66 6.71 -0.94
CA ALA A 31 -2.61 5.70 -0.81
C ALA A 31 -1.78 5.92 0.46
N GLY A 32 -1.31 7.15 0.70
CA GLY A 32 -0.57 7.49 1.90
C GLY A 32 -1.38 7.26 3.18
N TYR A 33 -2.65 7.70 3.19
CA TYR A 33 -3.56 7.46 4.31
C TYR A 33 -3.79 5.98 4.57
N TYR A 34 -3.98 5.18 3.52
CA TYR A 34 -4.17 3.74 3.64
C TYR A 34 -2.95 3.06 4.28
N ILE A 35 -1.75 3.33 3.75
CA ILE A 35 -0.49 2.79 4.28
C ILE A 35 -0.33 3.16 5.76
N LEU A 36 -0.59 4.42 6.12
CA LEU A 36 -0.53 4.90 7.50
C LEU A 36 -1.61 4.26 8.40
N SER A 37 -2.81 4.00 7.88
CA SER A 37 -3.89 3.34 8.64
C SER A 37 -3.54 1.90 9.00
N LEU A 38 -2.74 1.23 8.18
CA LEU A 38 -2.17 -0.09 8.46
C LEU A 38 -1.00 -0.03 9.47
N LYS A 39 -0.58 1.16 9.89
CA LYS A 39 0.65 1.44 10.64
C LYS A 39 1.93 1.13 9.85
N GLY A 40 1.85 1.14 8.53
CA GLY A 40 3.01 1.10 7.65
C GLY A 40 3.65 2.48 7.47
N GLY A 41 4.74 2.50 6.71
CA GLY A 41 5.46 3.69 6.29
C GLY A 41 5.59 3.76 4.76
N PHE A 42 5.82 4.96 4.24
CA PHE A 42 6.13 5.16 2.84
C PHE A 42 7.13 6.29 2.65
N ARG A 43 7.84 6.27 1.53
CA ARG A 43 8.72 7.36 1.08
C ARG A 43 8.25 7.88 -0.26
N ALA A 44 8.11 9.20 -0.38
CA ALA A 44 7.81 9.85 -1.65
C ALA A 44 9.09 10.08 -2.48
N VAL A 45 8.94 10.15 -3.80
CA VAL A 45 10.03 10.48 -4.73
C VAL A 45 10.69 11.80 -4.32
N GLY A 46 12.03 11.87 -4.34
CA GLY A 46 12.75 13.12 -4.07
C GLY A 46 12.83 13.55 -2.60
N SER A 47 12.35 12.74 -1.63
CA SER A 47 12.42 13.03 -0.19
C SER A 47 13.84 12.95 0.43
N GLY A 48 14.89 13.26 -0.34
CA GLY A 48 16.29 13.02 0.03
C GLY A 48 17.00 14.12 0.84
N SER A 49 16.39 15.27 1.12
CA SER A 49 17.08 16.34 1.85
C SER A 49 16.16 17.41 2.45
N ASN A 50 16.23 17.60 3.77
CA ASN A 50 16.08 18.84 4.54
C ASN A 50 15.05 19.90 4.11
N GLU A 51 13.85 19.52 3.69
CA GLU A 51 12.79 20.51 3.45
C GLU A 51 11.54 20.11 4.22
N THR A 52 11.19 20.98 5.16
CA THR A 52 10.04 20.98 6.05
C THR A 52 8.75 20.63 5.30
N GLU A 53 8.15 19.49 5.67
CA GLU A 53 6.71 19.16 5.88
C GLU A 53 5.61 19.78 4.98
N GLU A 54 5.93 20.50 3.91
CA GLU A 54 4.96 21.16 3.04
C GLU A 54 4.89 20.44 1.68
N ASN A 55 3.77 19.74 1.48
CA ASN A 55 3.28 19.16 0.22
C ASN A 55 3.91 17.85 -0.31
N HIS A 56 4.23 16.89 0.55
CA HIS A 56 4.55 15.51 0.10
C HIS A 56 3.37 14.77 -0.56
N TRP A 57 2.13 15.25 -0.38
CA TRP A 57 0.92 14.58 -0.88
C TRP A 57 0.69 14.75 -2.38
N ASP A 58 1.43 15.62 -3.08
CA ASP A 58 1.38 15.72 -4.55
C ASP A 58 2.45 14.87 -5.24
N THR A 59 3.32 14.24 -4.46
CA THR A 59 4.46 13.46 -4.97
C THR A 59 4.15 11.97 -4.92
N SER A 60 4.55 11.23 -5.95
CA SER A 60 4.29 9.79 -5.97
C SER A 60 5.14 9.05 -4.94
N ILE A 61 4.63 7.90 -4.51
CA ILE A 61 5.28 7.01 -3.55
C ILE A 61 6.31 6.12 -4.27
N GLU A 62 7.54 6.14 -3.77
CA GLU A 62 8.67 5.37 -4.27
C GLU A 62 8.96 4.12 -3.41
N GLU A 63 8.68 4.19 -2.11
CA GLU A 63 8.87 3.06 -1.19
C GLU A 63 7.66 2.85 -0.30
N VAL A 64 7.32 1.59 -0.06
CA VAL A 64 6.25 1.18 0.86
C VAL A 64 6.78 0.10 1.78
N ASP A 65 6.72 0.37 3.09
CA ASP A 65 6.98 -0.61 4.15
C ASP A 65 5.69 -0.86 4.93
N VAL A 66 5.07 -2.01 4.70
CA VAL A 66 3.89 -2.47 5.43
C VAL A 66 4.20 -3.76 6.18
N SER A 67 5.45 -3.93 6.59
CA SER A 67 5.90 -5.09 7.37
C SER A 67 5.15 -5.20 8.69
N ASN A 68 4.85 -6.43 9.13
CA ASN A 68 4.14 -6.73 10.37
C ASN A 68 2.76 -6.05 10.49
N THR A 69 2.13 -5.72 9.35
CA THR A 69 0.78 -5.17 9.30
C THR A 69 -0.26 -6.23 8.89
N LEU A 70 -1.52 -5.82 8.81
CA LEU A 70 -2.63 -6.65 8.31
C LEU A 70 -2.90 -6.41 6.82
N ILE A 71 -1.91 -5.97 6.04
CA ILE A 71 -2.10 -5.81 4.60
C ILE A 71 -2.54 -7.14 3.97
N ASN A 72 -3.56 -7.06 3.13
CA ASN A 72 -4.20 -8.21 2.51
C ASN A 72 -4.36 -8.02 1.00
N TYR A 73 -4.98 -9.01 0.34
CA TYR A 73 -5.14 -9.01 -1.11
C TYR A 73 -5.80 -7.72 -1.63
N THR A 74 -6.83 -7.23 -0.94
CA THR A 74 -7.53 -6.00 -1.31
C THR A 74 -6.65 -4.77 -1.14
N GLY A 75 -5.89 -4.72 -0.04
CA GLY A 75 -4.88 -3.69 0.17
C GLY A 75 -3.83 -3.62 -0.92
N LEU A 76 -3.38 -4.78 -1.38
CA LEU A 76 -2.44 -4.91 -2.48
C LEU A 76 -3.04 -4.40 -3.80
N GLU A 77 -4.33 -4.67 -4.08
CA GLU A 77 -5.03 -4.13 -5.25
C GLU A 77 -5.15 -2.60 -5.20
N ASN A 78 -5.38 -2.01 -4.02
CA ASN A 78 -5.40 -0.55 -3.86
C ASN A 78 -4.03 0.06 -4.17
N LEU A 79 -2.95 -0.54 -3.65
CA LEU A 79 -1.57 -0.14 -3.98
C LEU A 79 -1.27 -0.33 -5.48
N GLY A 80 -1.76 -1.41 -6.09
CA GLY A 80 -1.63 -1.67 -7.52
C GLY A 80 -2.35 -0.66 -8.40
N THR A 81 -3.55 -0.27 -8.00
CA THR A 81 -4.36 0.75 -8.69
C THR A 81 -3.64 2.10 -8.63
N TYR A 82 -3.18 2.50 -7.45
CA TYR A 82 -2.35 3.67 -7.25
C TYR A 82 -1.10 3.63 -8.15
N HIS A 83 -0.36 2.51 -8.12
CA HIS A 83 0.85 2.30 -8.90
C HIS A 83 0.62 2.47 -10.41
N PHE A 84 -0.51 1.98 -10.95
CA PHE A 84 -0.86 2.13 -12.36
C PHE A 84 -1.18 3.58 -12.74
N ILE A 85 -1.85 4.32 -11.85
CA ILE A 85 -2.27 5.71 -12.10
C ILE A 85 -1.07 6.67 -12.01
N HIS A 86 -0.17 6.46 -11.05
CA HIS A 86 0.93 7.39 -10.72
C HIS A 86 2.26 7.09 -11.42
N GLY A 87 2.20 6.63 -12.68
CA GLY A 87 3.40 6.51 -13.50
C GLY A 87 4.39 5.44 -13.04
N ARG A 88 3.97 4.53 -12.15
CA ARG A 88 4.72 3.35 -11.72
C ARG A 88 6.04 3.66 -11.00
N GLU A 89 6.04 4.65 -10.11
CA GLU A 89 7.28 5.08 -9.43
C GLU A 89 7.69 4.22 -8.21
N LEU A 90 6.91 3.17 -7.86
CA LEU A 90 7.22 2.28 -6.73
C LEU A 90 8.43 1.38 -7.03
N ARG A 91 9.49 1.54 -6.22
CA ARG A 91 10.77 0.80 -6.33
C ARG A 91 10.99 -0.19 -5.20
N THR A 92 10.53 0.13 -4.00
CA THR A 92 10.74 -0.72 -2.81
C THR A 92 9.41 -1.11 -2.19
N LEU A 93 9.19 -2.40 -1.97
CA LEU A 93 8.01 -2.94 -1.30
C LEU A 93 8.42 -3.97 -0.24
N SER A 94 8.05 -3.72 1.01
CA SER A 94 8.18 -4.70 2.09
C SER A 94 6.80 -5.14 2.61
N VAL A 95 6.57 -6.44 2.60
CA VAL A 95 5.40 -7.13 3.16
C VAL A 95 5.83 -8.23 4.14
N SER A 96 7.00 -8.06 4.76
CA SER A 96 7.57 -9.05 5.68
C SER A 96 6.75 -9.19 6.95
N GLY A 97 6.63 -10.41 7.50
CA GLY A 97 5.92 -10.63 8.77
C GLY A 97 4.41 -10.40 8.74
N CYS A 98 3.82 -10.21 7.57
CA CYS A 98 2.38 -9.94 7.42
C CYS A 98 1.55 -11.23 7.49
N ALA A 99 0.60 -11.29 8.42
CA ALA A 99 -0.18 -12.49 8.71
C ALA A 99 -1.19 -12.87 7.60
N GLU A 100 -1.62 -11.91 6.79
CA GLU A 100 -2.60 -12.12 5.71
C GLU A 100 -1.96 -12.36 4.33
N VAL A 101 -0.62 -12.45 4.25
CA VAL A 101 0.07 -12.74 2.99
C VAL A 101 0.08 -14.24 2.72
N ASP A 102 -0.82 -14.66 1.84
CA ASP A 102 -0.96 -16.05 1.38
C ASP A 102 -0.52 -16.22 -0.10
N HIS A 103 -0.72 -17.41 -0.66
CA HIS A 103 -0.38 -17.68 -2.05
C HIS A 103 -1.16 -16.82 -3.06
N TRP A 104 -2.37 -16.37 -2.74
CA TRP A 104 -3.14 -15.49 -3.61
C TRP A 104 -2.58 -14.08 -3.59
N PHE A 105 -2.22 -13.57 -2.41
CA PHE A 105 -1.49 -12.31 -2.28
C PHE A 105 -0.19 -12.34 -3.11
N LEU A 106 0.65 -13.36 -2.91
CA LEU A 106 1.92 -13.51 -3.61
C LEU A 106 1.73 -13.61 -5.13
N SER A 107 0.68 -14.31 -5.58
CA SER A 107 0.39 -14.43 -7.01
C SER A 107 0.13 -13.08 -7.68
N ARG A 108 -0.24 -12.05 -6.91
CA ARG A 108 -0.60 -10.73 -7.41
C ARG A 108 0.55 -9.74 -7.43
N LEU A 109 1.69 -10.05 -6.80
CA LEU A 109 2.87 -9.18 -6.79
C LEU A 109 3.44 -8.86 -8.18
N HIS A 110 3.11 -9.66 -9.21
CA HIS A 110 3.50 -9.40 -10.60
C HIS A 110 3.03 -8.04 -11.14
N ILE A 111 2.03 -7.40 -10.53
CA ILE A 111 1.58 -6.06 -10.95
C ILE A 111 2.66 -4.99 -10.80
N PHE A 112 3.67 -5.23 -9.95
CA PHE A 112 4.79 -4.33 -9.69
C PHE A 112 6.10 -4.77 -10.37
N GLN A 113 6.08 -5.85 -11.15
CA GLN A 113 7.29 -6.51 -11.67
C GLN A 113 8.19 -5.60 -12.53
N ASP A 114 7.61 -4.57 -13.15
CA ASP A 114 8.34 -3.71 -14.09
C ASP A 114 9.13 -2.60 -13.37
N THR A 115 8.87 -2.36 -12.08
CA THR A 115 9.39 -1.16 -11.38
C THR A 115 9.94 -1.45 -9.99
N VAL A 116 9.44 -2.47 -9.29
CA VAL A 116 9.96 -2.84 -7.98
C VAL A 116 11.32 -3.48 -8.15
N GLU A 117 12.33 -2.82 -7.59
CA GLU A 117 13.73 -3.23 -7.59
C GLU A 117 14.07 -4.01 -6.32
N GLU A 118 13.39 -3.69 -5.21
CA GLU A 118 13.57 -4.32 -3.91
C GLU A 118 12.24 -4.82 -3.35
N LEU A 119 12.14 -6.13 -3.14
CA LEU A 119 10.95 -6.80 -2.61
C LEU A 119 11.33 -7.65 -1.39
N ASP A 120 10.82 -7.27 -0.21
CA ASP A 120 10.97 -8.06 1.02
C ASP A 120 9.68 -8.82 1.33
N ILE A 121 9.80 -10.14 1.28
CA ILE A 121 8.75 -11.12 1.53
C ILE A 121 9.19 -12.10 2.65
N SER A 122 10.04 -11.66 3.56
CA SER A 122 10.56 -12.51 4.63
C SER A 122 9.55 -12.72 5.76
N ASN A 123 9.84 -13.69 6.64
CA ASN A 123 9.09 -13.94 7.88
C ASN A 123 7.60 -14.25 7.67
N TYR A 124 7.26 -15.08 6.68
CA TYR A 124 5.92 -15.65 6.61
C TYR A 124 5.67 -16.66 7.74
N PRO A 125 4.43 -16.71 8.28
CA PRO A 125 4.05 -17.70 9.29
C PRO A 125 4.18 -19.16 8.82
#